data_AF-A0A132H407-F1
#
_entry.id   AF-A0A132H407-F1
#
_cell.length_a   1.000
_cell.length_b   1.000
_cell.length_c   1.000
_cell.angle_alpha   90.00
_cell.angle_beta   90.00
_cell.angle_gamma   90.00
#
_symmetry.space_group_name_H-M   'P 1'
#
loop_
_entity.id
_entity.type
_entity.pdbx_description
1 polymer ?
#
loop_
_entity_poly.entity_id
_entity_poly.type
_entity_poly.pdbx_seq_one_letter_code
_entity_poly.pdbx_strand_id
1 'polypeptide(L)'
;MEALPGAILKGSKFKFATPQELAKKLQPVSAVNVPNVLSWSDEERDLTAWLGNPLQDDAFHTLYELNAKVHRIKDEELQQDWTMLQTSDHFYYMCTKWLSDGVVHKYFNHYASPYDAYVNYMNVLTDFTDRVTKLAKAKKVAKVE
;
A
#
# COMPACT_ATOMS: atom_id res chain seq x y z
N MET A 1 16.19 23.62 -3.97
CA MET A 1 16.52 22.83 -2.76
C MET A 1 18.03 22.59 -2.59
N GLU A 2 18.84 22.60 -3.66
CA GLU A 2 20.27 22.23 -3.61
C GLU A 2 21.18 23.13 -2.73
N ALA A 3 20.89 24.43 -2.61
CA ALA A 3 21.74 25.34 -1.83
C ALA A 3 21.53 25.23 -0.30
N LEU A 4 20.43 24.62 0.14
CA LEU A 4 20.03 24.62 1.55
C LEU A 4 20.99 23.83 2.45
N PRO A 5 21.45 22.61 2.10
CA PRO A 5 22.45 21.89 2.89
C PRO A 5 23.74 22.69 3.05
N GLY A 6 24.22 23.31 1.96
CA GLY A 6 25.42 24.15 2.00
C GLY A 6 25.28 25.36 2.93
N ALA A 7 24.12 26.01 2.95
CA ALA A 7 23.85 27.13 3.87
C ALA A 7 23.84 26.69 5.34
N ILE A 8 23.26 25.53 5.65
CA ILE A 8 23.21 24.99 7.01
C ILE A 8 24.61 24.66 7.53
N LEU A 9 25.45 24.07 6.67
CA LEU A 9 26.81 23.65 7.03
C LEU A 9 27.79 24.82 7.20
N LYS A 10 27.51 26.00 6.63
CA LYS A 10 28.38 27.20 6.67
C LYS A 10 28.39 27.97 8.00
N GLY A 11 27.75 27.44 9.05
CA GLY A 11 27.79 28.07 10.39
C GLY A 11 26.43 28.33 11.01
N SER A 12 25.37 27.66 10.55
CA SER A 12 24.10 27.66 11.27
C SER A 12 24.18 26.83 12.56
N LYS A 13 23.23 27.02 13.47
CA LYS A 13 23.07 26.15 14.65
C LYS A 13 22.38 24.82 14.32
N PHE A 14 21.88 24.65 13.10
CA PHE A 14 21.17 23.45 12.66
C PHE A 14 22.15 22.34 12.30
N LYS A 15 21.73 21.09 12.52
CA LYS A 15 22.51 19.89 12.20
C LYS A 15 21.63 18.90 11.46
N PHE A 16 22.24 18.18 10.52
CA PHE A 16 21.64 16.99 9.95
C PHE A 16 21.85 15.81 10.90
N ALA A 17 20.82 15.00 11.07
CA ALA A 17 20.87 13.77 11.83
C ALA A 17 19.86 12.79 11.24
N THR A 18 20.21 11.50 11.26
CA THR A 18 19.29 10.44 10.90
C THR A 18 18.32 10.14 12.05
N PRO A 19 17.14 9.55 11.79
CA PRO A 19 16.23 9.13 12.85
C PRO A 19 16.89 8.22 13.90
N GLN A 20 17.79 7.32 13.48
CA GLN A 20 18.51 6.42 14.39
C GLN A 20 19.48 7.16 15.33
N GLU A 21 20.17 8.18 14.84
CA GLU A 21 21.08 8.99 15.67
C GLU A 21 20.32 9.80 16.70
N LEU A 22 19.16 10.36 16.32
CA LEU A 22 18.31 11.13 17.22
C LEU A 22 17.71 10.24 18.30
N ALA A 23 17.25 9.04 17.95
CA ALA A 23 16.70 8.07 18.90
C ALA A 23 17.70 7.66 20.00
N LYS A 24 19.01 7.66 19.71
CA LYS A 24 20.07 7.37 20.70
C LYS A 24 20.43 8.57 21.58
N LYS A 25 20.22 9.80 21.08
CA LYS A 25 20.69 11.04 21.72
C LYS A 25 19.62 11.75 22.54
N LEU A 26 18.36 11.68 22.09
CA LEU A 26 17.25 12.41 22.69
C LEU A 26 16.49 11.53 23.67
N GLN A 27 15.98 12.14 24.74
CA GLN A 27 15.06 11.48 25.66
C GLN A 27 13.62 11.69 25.19
N PRO A 28 12.76 10.64 25.18
CA PRO A 28 11.34 10.80 24.93
C PRO A 28 10.71 11.78 25.92
N VAL A 29 9.94 12.75 25.42
CA VAL A 29 9.29 13.77 26.27
C VAL A 29 7.92 13.29 26.75
N SER A 30 7.14 12.66 25.86
CA SER A 30 5.81 12.13 26.18
C SER A 30 5.41 11.08 25.13
N ALA A 31 4.42 10.27 25.47
CA ALA A 31 3.75 9.38 24.51
C ALA A 31 2.80 10.21 23.62
N VAL A 32 2.77 9.87 22.33
CA VAL A 32 1.76 10.37 21.40
C VAL A 32 0.68 9.30 21.28
N ASN A 33 -0.57 9.68 21.56
CA ASN A 33 -1.72 8.80 21.38
C ASN A 33 -2.38 9.10 20.02
N VAL A 34 -2.49 8.08 19.16
CA VAL A 34 -3.10 8.18 17.83
C VAL A 34 -4.22 7.14 17.76
N PRO A 35 -5.44 7.48 18.22
CA PRO A 35 -6.52 6.50 18.39
C PRO A 35 -7.19 6.08 17.07
N ASN A 36 -7.05 6.87 16.02
CA ASN A 36 -7.64 6.64 14.71
C ASN A 36 -6.54 6.41 13.68
N VAL A 37 -6.85 5.66 12.62
CA VAL A 37 -5.93 5.52 11.50
C VAL A 37 -5.84 6.84 10.74
N LEU A 38 -4.63 7.25 10.39
CA LEU A 38 -4.34 8.50 9.72
C LEU A 38 -3.44 8.25 8.51
N SER A 39 -3.53 9.13 7.52
CA SER A 39 -2.61 9.18 6.38
C SER A 39 -2.11 10.61 6.15
N TRP A 40 -1.05 10.73 5.34
CA TRP A 40 -0.59 12.04 4.85
C TRP A 40 -1.43 12.51 3.65
N SER A 41 -2.21 11.63 3.03
CA SER A 41 -2.93 11.91 1.79
C SER A 41 -4.24 12.64 2.03
N ASP A 42 -4.65 13.42 1.04
CA ASP A 42 -5.91 14.18 0.96
C ASP A 42 -6.23 15.07 2.18
N GLU A 43 -7.21 15.96 2.05
CA GLU A 43 -7.59 16.86 3.14
C GLU A 43 -8.03 16.12 4.42
N GLU A 44 -8.71 14.98 4.28
CA GLU A 44 -9.30 14.25 5.40
C GLU A 44 -8.26 13.48 6.25
N ARG A 45 -7.03 13.30 5.74
CA ARG A 45 -5.91 12.63 6.44
C ARG A 45 -6.26 11.26 7.00
N ASP A 46 -7.10 10.52 6.29
CA ASP A 46 -7.60 9.19 6.69
C ASP A 46 -7.35 8.15 5.58
N LEU A 47 -8.07 7.01 5.64
CA LEU A 47 -7.91 5.90 4.69
C LEU A 47 -8.73 6.04 3.40
N THR A 48 -9.55 7.07 3.27
CA THR A 48 -10.54 7.17 2.18
C THR A 48 -9.91 7.32 0.79
N ALA A 49 -8.60 7.63 0.69
CA ALA A 49 -7.86 7.58 -0.56
C ALA A 49 -7.67 6.15 -1.10
N TRP A 50 -7.74 5.13 -0.24
CA TRP A 50 -7.55 3.70 -0.60
C TRP A 50 -8.74 2.82 -0.26
N LEU A 51 -9.58 3.20 0.71
CA LEU A 51 -10.76 2.48 1.19
C LEU A 51 -11.91 3.47 1.44
N GLY A 52 -12.29 4.18 0.37
CA GLY A 52 -13.32 5.23 0.43
C GLY A 52 -14.52 4.96 -0.48
N ASN A 53 -14.52 3.87 -1.25
CA ASN A 53 -15.62 3.54 -2.15
C ASN A 53 -15.76 2.03 -2.39
N PRO A 54 -16.92 1.56 -2.92
CA PRO A 54 -17.19 0.13 -3.07
C PRO A 54 -16.22 -0.64 -3.98
N LEU A 55 -15.61 0.00 -4.99
CA LEU A 55 -14.63 -0.68 -5.87
C LEU A 55 -13.35 -1.01 -5.09
N GLN A 56 -12.90 -0.06 -4.28
CA GLN A 56 -11.74 -0.21 -3.41
C GLN A 56 -11.98 -1.28 -2.35
N ASP A 57 -13.14 -1.23 -1.69
CA ASP A 57 -13.50 -2.18 -0.64
C ASP A 57 -13.59 -3.61 -1.20
N ASP A 58 -14.24 -3.79 -2.36
CA ASP A 58 -14.36 -5.10 -3.01
C ASP A 58 -13.00 -5.69 -3.41
N ALA A 59 -12.16 -4.89 -4.06
CA ALA A 59 -10.81 -5.30 -4.45
C ALA A 59 -9.94 -5.68 -3.24
N PHE A 60 -10.00 -4.87 -2.18
CA PHE A 60 -9.23 -5.08 -0.96
C PHE A 60 -9.69 -6.36 -0.24
N HIS A 61 -11.00 -6.55 -0.08
CA HIS A 61 -11.54 -7.74 0.58
C HIS A 61 -11.25 -9.00 -0.22
N THR A 62 -11.44 -8.98 -1.54
CA THR A 62 -11.16 -10.14 -2.41
C THR A 62 -9.70 -10.57 -2.31
N LEU A 63 -8.76 -9.62 -2.27
CA LEU A 63 -7.35 -9.94 -2.06
C LEU A 63 -7.14 -10.60 -0.69
N TYR A 64 -7.71 -10.01 0.36
CA TYR A 64 -7.48 -10.45 1.74
C TYR A 64 -8.06 -11.84 2.03
N GLU A 65 -9.12 -12.26 1.33
CA GLU A 65 -9.66 -13.63 1.43
C GLU A 65 -8.64 -14.72 1.04
N LEU A 66 -7.65 -14.39 0.19
CA LEU A 66 -6.62 -15.31 -0.23
C LEU A 66 -5.52 -15.50 0.82
N ASN A 67 -5.42 -14.59 1.79
CA ASN A 67 -4.32 -14.48 2.75
C ASN A 67 -3.95 -15.84 3.38
N ALA A 68 -4.95 -16.54 3.95
CA ALA A 68 -4.72 -17.81 4.63
C ALA A 68 -4.28 -18.94 3.70
N LYS A 69 -4.69 -18.92 2.42
CA LYS A 69 -4.28 -19.92 1.42
C LYS A 69 -2.85 -19.65 0.96
N VAL A 70 -2.53 -18.39 0.64
CA VAL A 70 -1.20 -17.96 0.20
C VAL A 70 -0.14 -18.27 1.25
N HIS A 71 -0.40 -17.98 2.53
CA HIS A 71 0.54 -18.27 3.63
C HIS A 71 0.91 -19.76 3.79
N ARG A 72 0.12 -20.68 3.23
CA ARG A 72 0.39 -22.12 3.26
C ARG A 72 1.20 -22.60 2.05
N ILE A 73 1.35 -21.76 1.03
CA ILE A 73 2.07 -22.06 -0.21
C ILE A 73 3.51 -21.55 -0.09
N LYS A 74 4.48 -22.37 -0.50
CA LYS A 74 5.92 -22.06 -0.41
C LYS A 74 6.50 -22.00 -1.83
N ASP A 75 5.87 -21.19 -2.65
CA ASP A 75 6.22 -20.96 -4.05
C ASP A 75 6.72 -19.51 -4.16
N GLU A 76 7.98 -19.32 -4.55
CA GLU A 76 8.63 -18.01 -4.46
C GLU A 76 8.01 -16.98 -5.41
N GLU A 77 7.66 -17.41 -6.63
CA GLU A 77 7.02 -16.57 -7.63
C GLU A 77 5.63 -16.13 -7.16
N LEU A 78 4.81 -17.05 -6.65
CA LEU A 78 3.51 -16.71 -6.08
C LEU A 78 3.62 -15.74 -4.89
N GLN A 79 4.63 -15.88 -4.03
CA GLN A 79 4.83 -14.97 -2.89
C GLN A 79 5.27 -13.58 -3.34
N GLN A 80 6.07 -13.50 -4.40
CA GLN A 80 6.42 -12.22 -5.02
C GLN A 80 5.18 -11.54 -5.60
N ASP A 81 4.36 -12.26 -6.37
CA ASP A 81 3.11 -11.74 -6.94
C ASP A 81 2.14 -11.29 -5.85
N TRP A 82 1.99 -12.07 -4.77
CA TRP A 82 1.19 -11.70 -3.60
C TRP A 82 1.64 -10.38 -2.99
N THR A 83 2.95 -10.16 -2.88
CA THR A 83 3.52 -8.92 -2.35
C THR A 83 3.22 -7.75 -3.27
N MET A 84 3.37 -7.93 -4.59
CA MET A 84 3.09 -6.88 -5.58
C MET A 84 1.61 -6.50 -5.61
N LEU A 85 0.69 -7.47 -5.52
CA LEU A 85 -0.75 -7.22 -5.53
C LEU A 85 -1.27 -6.42 -4.31
N GLN A 86 -0.48 -6.32 -3.24
CA GLN A 86 -0.78 -5.52 -2.05
C GLN A 86 -0.28 -4.07 -2.15
N THR A 87 0.33 -3.68 -3.27
CA THR A 87 0.80 -2.30 -3.47
C THR A 87 -0.38 -1.33 -3.38
N SER A 88 -0.25 -0.31 -2.54
CA SER A 88 -1.32 0.65 -2.25
C SER A 88 -1.82 1.40 -3.48
N ASP A 89 -0.95 1.63 -4.47
CA ASP A 89 -1.27 2.31 -5.71
C ASP A 89 -2.43 1.66 -6.47
N HIS A 90 -2.60 0.33 -6.38
CA HIS A 90 -3.73 -0.37 -6.98
C HIS A 90 -5.07 0.18 -6.49
N PHE A 91 -5.24 0.31 -5.17
CA PHE A 91 -6.46 0.85 -4.58
C PHE A 91 -6.55 2.36 -4.77
N TYR A 92 -5.42 3.07 -4.74
CA TYR A 92 -5.36 4.51 -4.99
C TYR A 92 -5.89 4.86 -6.39
N TYR A 93 -5.54 4.07 -7.41
CA TYR A 93 -6.03 4.28 -8.78
C TYR A 93 -7.53 4.02 -8.96
N MET A 94 -8.16 3.31 -8.01
CA MET A 94 -9.61 3.09 -7.96
C MET A 94 -10.36 4.19 -7.17
N CYS A 95 -9.66 5.23 -6.70
CA CYS A 95 -10.28 6.32 -5.96
C CYS A 95 -11.23 7.13 -6.85
N THR A 96 -12.44 7.38 -6.37
CA THR A 96 -13.47 8.17 -7.08
C THR A 96 -13.62 9.58 -6.54
N LYS A 97 -12.68 10.09 -5.74
CA LYS A 97 -12.74 11.48 -5.24
C LYS A 97 -12.39 12.47 -6.37
N TRP A 98 -13.25 13.47 -6.56
CA TRP A 98 -13.16 14.44 -7.67
C TRP A 98 -12.89 15.89 -7.25
N LEU A 99 -12.84 16.21 -5.94
CA LEU A 99 -12.59 17.57 -5.43
C LEU A 99 -11.08 17.91 -5.45
N SER A 100 -10.56 18.85 -4.63
CA SER A 100 -9.22 19.46 -4.79
C SER A 100 -8.04 18.50 -5.03
N ASP A 101 -8.17 17.24 -4.59
CA ASP A 101 -7.18 16.16 -4.76
C ASP A 101 -7.36 15.32 -6.04
N GLY A 102 -8.49 15.43 -6.75
CA GLY A 102 -8.82 14.69 -7.97
C GLY A 102 -7.83 14.93 -9.12
N VAL A 103 -7.14 16.08 -9.14
CA VAL A 103 -6.05 16.34 -10.10
C VAL A 103 -4.82 15.50 -9.77
N VAL A 104 -4.47 15.31 -8.50
CA VAL A 104 -3.33 14.48 -8.09
C VAL A 104 -3.65 13.00 -8.34
N HIS A 105 -4.86 12.57 -7.99
CA HIS A 105 -5.35 11.22 -8.30
C HIS A 105 -5.39 10.95 -9.82
N LYS A 106 -5.61 11.96 -10.67
CA LYS A 106 -5.52 11.83 -12.13
C LYS A 106 -4.09 11.96 -12.67
N TYR A 107 -3.23 12.75 -12.03
CA TYR A 107 -1.87 13.03 -12.51
C TYR A 107 -0.95 11.81 -12.42
N PHE A 108 -1.13 10.98 -11.39
CA PHE A 108 -0.32 9.78 -11.15
C PHE A 108 -1.00 8.47 -11.59
N ASN A 109 -2.17 8.54 -12.24
CA ASN A 109 -2.94 7.37 -12.64
C ASN A 109 -2.84 7.16 -14.15
N HIS A 110 -2.30 6.01 -14.57
CA HIS A 110 -2.17 5.64 -15.98
C HIS A 110 -3.45 5.05 -16.57
N TYR A 111 -4.48 4.80 -15.76
CA TYR A 111 -5.80 4.36 -16.22
C TYR A 111 -6.68 5.55 -16.65
N ALA A 112 -7.54 5.32 -17.64
CA ALA A 112 -8.47 6.34 -18.12
C ALA A 112 -9.60 6.63 -17.11
N SER A 113 -9.90 5.68 -16.24
CA SER A 113 -10.88 5.83 -15.15
C SER A 113 -10.57 4.91 -13.96
N PRO A 114 -11.11 5.22 -12.76
CA PRO A 114 -11.07 4.31 -11.61
C PRO A 114 -11.68 2.93 -11.90
N TYR A 115 -12.67 2.89 -12.79
CA TYR A 115 -13.31 1.65 -13.21
C TYR A 115 -12.37 0.78 -14.05
N ASP A 116 -11.59 1.38 -14.97
CA ASP A 116 -10.60 0.64 -15.75
C ASP A 116 -9.48 0.06 -14.86
N ALA A 117 -9.06 0.83 -13.85
CA ALA A 117 -8.11 0.38 -12.83
C ALA A 117 -8.65 -0.85 -12.08
N TYR A 118 -9.90 -0.76 -11.61
CA TYR A 118 -10.59 -1.84 -10.91
C TYR A 118 -10.74 -3.09 -11.78
N VAL A 119 -11.27 -2.97 -13.00
CA VAL A 119 -11.47 -4.10 -13.91
C VAL A 119 -10.14 -4.80 -14.20
N ASN A 120 -9.08 -4.03 -14.48
CA ASN A 120 -7.75 -4.61 -14.70
C ASN A 120 -7.25 -5.36 -13.47
N TYR A 121 -7.34 -4.75 -12.28
CA TYR A 121 -6.90 -5.38 -11.04
C TYR A 121 -7.66 -6.67 -10.74
N MET A 122 -8.99 -6.66 -10.87
CA MET A 122 -9.82 -7.83 -10.58
C MET A 122 -9.60 -8.98 -11.58
N ASN A 123 -9.30 -8.68 -12.85
CA ASN A 123 -8.91 -9.70 -13.81
C ASN A 123 -7.59 -10.38 -13.41
N VAL A 124 -6.57 -9.59 -13.02
CA VAL A 124 -5.30 -10.13 -12.53
C VAL A 124 -5.50 -10.93 -11.24
N LEU A 125 -6.31 -10.41 -10.31
CA LEU A 125 -6.59 -11.07 -9.04
C LEU A 125 -7.35 -12.39 -9.22
N THR A 126 -8.21 -12.48 -10.24
CA THR A 126 -8.90 -13.73 -10.60
C THR A 126 -7.91 -14.79 -11.08
N ASP A 127 -6.99 -14.46 -11.98
CA ASP A 127 -5.93 -15.39 -12.42
C ASP A 127 -5.05 -15.82 -11.25
N PHE A 128 -4.65 -14.87 -10.40
CA PHE A 128 -3.88 -15.16 -9.19
C PHE A 128 -4.64 -16.10 -8.24
N THR A 129 -5.94 -15.89 -8.05
CA THR A 129 -6.81 -16.76 -7.24
C THR A 129 -6.84 -18.20 -7.76
N ASP A 130 -6.90 -18.37 -9.08
CA ASP A 130 -6.85 -19.68 -9.72
C ASP A 130 -5.50 -20.38 -9.49
N ARG A 131 -4.39 -19.64 -9.63
CA ARG A 131 -3.03 -20.15 -9.33
C ARG A 131 -2.91 -20.60 -7.87
N VAL A 132 -3.36 -19.77 -6.93
CA VAL A 132 -3.42 -20.09 -5.49
C VAL A 132 -4.23 -21.37 -5.26
N THR A 133 -5.40 -21.50 -5.89
CA THR A 133 -6.29 -22.64 -5.71
C THR A 133 -5.70 -23.94 -6.25
N LYS A 134 -5.05 -23.89 -7.42
CA LYS A 134 -4.36 -25.05 -8.02
C LYS A 134 -3.23 -25.57 -7.12
N LEU A 135 -2.35 -24.67 -6.64
CA LEU A 135 -1.25 -25.02 -5.75
C LEU A 135 -1.74 -25.54 -4.38
N ALA A 136 -2.79 -24.92 -3.83
CA ALA A 136 -3.40 -25.37 -2.58
C ALA A 136 -3.99 -26.79 -2.69
N LYS A 137 -4.60 -27.14 -3.83
CA LYS A 137 -5.12 -28.49 -4.09
C LYS A 137 -3.98 -29.51 -4.24
N ALA A 138 -2.95 -29.21 -5.02
CA ALA A 138 -1.79 -30.09 -5.20
C ALA A 138 -1.13 -30.47 -3.85
N LYS A 139 -0.98 -29.50 -2.94
CA LYS A 139 -0.47 -29.76 -1.59
C LYS A 139 -1.38 -30.62 -0.71
N LYS A 140 -2.70 -30.60 -0.93
CA LYS A 140 -3.62 -31.48 -0.19
C LYS A 140 -3.46 -32.93 -0.65
N VAL A 141 -3.32 -33.16 -1.96
CA VAL A 141 -3.11 -34.51 -2.53
C VAL A 141 -1.81 -35.10 -2.00
N ALA A 142 -0.70 -34.36 -2.06
CA ALA A 142 0.62 -34.81 -1.57
C ALA A 142 0.72 -35.01 -0.04
N LYS A 143 -0.32 -34.68 0.74
CA LYS A 143 -0.38 -34.91 2.20
C LYS A 143 -1.23 -36.12 2.59
N VAL A 144 -2.01 -36.66 1.65
CA VAL A 144 -2.94 -37.78 1.88
C VAL A 144 -2.33 -39.11 1.42
N GLU A 145 -1.28 -39.06 0.60
CA GLU A 145 -0.38 -40.17 0.28
C GLU A 145 0.78 -40.25 1.28
#